data_AF-A0A2N6D143-F1
#
_entry.id   AF-A0A2N6D143-F1
#
_cell.length_a   1.000
_cell.length_b   1.000
_cell.length_c   1.000
_cell.angle_alpha   90.00
_cell.angle_beta   90.00
_cell.angle_gamma   90.00
#
_symmetry.space_group_name_H-M   'P 1'
#
loop_
_entity.id
_entity.type
_entity.pdbx_description
1 polymer ?
#
loop_
_entity_poly.entity_id
_entity_poly.type
_entity_poly.pdbx_seq_one_letter_code
_entity_poly.pdbx_strand_id
1 'polypeptide(L)'
;MLHCIINVTPPHLRNAIVMTNEIFEKFTAQVQTVFAPVQELNKLYVYNIEKLFEIQLNSARDYTEICLEQMRSASEITDQKALESFLSKQGETFKTIGEKVIADSQAVANIGSQFSAEAQKIAEKSVESATTAVNNLAPVAKKAPAAKKAA
;
A
#
# COMPACT_ATOMS: atom_id res chain seq x y z
N MET A 1 13.18 -14.13 -40.10
CA MET A 1 12.05 -15.03 -40.44
C MET A 1 10.65 -14.41 -40.23
N LEU A 2 10.47 -13.38 -39.38
CA LEU A 2 9.19 -12.65 -39.30
C LEU A 2 8.86 -11.80 -40.55
N HIS A 3 9.89 -11.25 -41.21
CA HIS A 3 9.71 -10.39 -42.40
C HIS A 3 9.22 -11.12 -43.66
N CYS A 4 9.29 -12.46 -43.71
CA CYS A 4 8.86 -13.25 -44.87
C CYS A 4 7.37 -13.65 -44.81
N ILE A 5 6.81 -13.73 -43.59
CA ILE A 5 5.40 -14.14 -43.36
C ILE A 5 4.43 -12.98 -43.63
N ILE A 6 4.86 -11.72 -43.44
CA ILE A 6 4.02 -10.53 -43.62
C ILE A 6 3.61 -10.33 -45.10
N ASN A 7 4.45 -10.72 -46.06
CA ASN A 7 4.23 -10.45 -47.49
C ASN A 7 3.43 -11.55 -48.22
N VAL A 8 3.21 -12.70 -47.58
CA VAL A 8 2.42 -13.84 -48.13
C VAL A 8 1.02 -13.88 -47.54
N THR A 9 0.74 -13.07 -46.52
CA THR A 9 -0.54 -13.06 -45.82
C THR A 9 -1.54 -12.14 -46.54
N PRO A 10 -2.68 -12.66 -47.04
CA PRO A 10 -3.71 -11.85 -47.68
C PRO A 10 -4.12 -10.63 -46.82
N PRO A 11 -4.45 -9.47 -47.41
CA PRO A 11 -4.73 -8.23 -46.67
C PRO A 11 -5.79 -8.38 -45.56
N HIS A 12 -6.77 -9.28 -45.75
CA HIS A 12 -7.82 -9.57 -44.79
C HIS A 12 -7.32 -10.35 -43.56
N LEU A 13 -6.30 -11.20 -43.72
CA LEU A 13 -5.68 -11.96 -42.62
C LEU A 13 -4.69 -11.08 -41.82
N ARG A 14 -4.02 -10.13 -42.48
CA ARG A 14 -3.17 -9.13 -41.79
C ARG A 14 -3.99 -8.24 -40.84
N ASN A 15 -5.14 -7.74 -41.30
CA ASN A 15 -6.03 -6.93 -40.47
C ASN A 15 -6.63 -7.75 -39.31
N ALA A 16 -6.91 -9.03 -39.53
CA ALA A 16 -7.37 -9.92 -38.48
C ALA A 16 -6.31 -10.16 -37.40
N ILE A 17 -5.03 -10.34 -37.78
CA ILE A 17 -3.92 -10.51 -36.84
C ILE A 17 -3.69 -9.24 -36.01
N VAL A 18 -3.71 -8.05 -36.64
CA VAL A 18 -3.59 -6.76 -35.94
C VAL A 18 -4.77 -6.54 -34.97
N MET A 19 -5.99 -6.82 -35.40
CA MET A 19 -7.18 -6.77 -34.55
C MET A 19 -7.10 -7.74 -33.35
N THR A 20 -6.59 -8.95 -33.57
CA THR A 20 -6.43 -9.95 -32.50
C THR A 20 -5.41 -9.48 -31.46
N ASN A 21 -4.31 -8.86 -31.89
CA ASN A 21 -3.31 -8.30 -30.98
C ASN A 21 -3.85 -7.10 -30.20
N GLU A 22 -4.56 -6.17 -30.84
CA GLU A 22 -5.17 -5.00 -30.16
C GLU A 22 -6.24 -5.41 -29.13
N ILE A 23 -7.03 -6.44 -29.42
CA ILE A 23 -8.02 -7.00 -28.48
C ILE A 23 -7.31 -7.66 -27.30
N PHE A 24 -6.25 -8.42 -27.57
CA PHE A 24 -5.46 -9.08 -26.54
C PHE A 24 -4.79 -8.05 -25.60
N GLU A 25 -4.17 -7.01 -26.15
CA GLU A 25 -3.58 -5.92 -25.37
C GLU A 25 -4.61 -5.17 -24.52
N LYS A 26 -5.78 -4.83 -25.09
CA LYS A 26 -6.87 -4.18 -24.34
C LYS A 26 -7.45 -5.06 -23.25
N PHE A 27 -7.52 -6.37 -23.49
CA PHE A 27 -7.97 -7.35 -22.51
C PHE A 27 -6.97 -7.47 -21.36
N THR A 28 -5.67 -7.64 -21.66
CA THR A 28 -4.61 -7.70 -20.64
C THR A 28 -4.56 -6.41 -19.81
N ALA A 29 -4.66 -5.24 -20.44
CA ALA A 29 -4.71 -3.96 -19.75
C ALA A 29 -5.92 -3.85 -18.82
N GLN A 30 -7.11 -4.25 -19.26
CA GLN A 30 -8.33 -4.24 -18.42
C GLN A 30 -8.25 -5.21 -17.24
N VAL A 31 -7.70 -6.41 -17.44
CA VAL A 31 -7.48 -7.37 -16.34
C VAL A 31 -6.60 -6.73 -15.28
N GLN A 32 -5.51 -6.08 -15.66
CA GLN A 32 -4.66 -5.36 -14.71
C GLN A 32 -5.40 -4.25 -13.98
N THR A 33 -6.23 -3.46 -14.68
CA THR A 33 -7.02 -2.37 -14.07
C THR A 33 -8.06 -2.88 -13.06
N VAL A 34 -8.71 -4.01 -13.32
CA VAL A 34 -9.73 -4.58 -12.42
C VAL A 34 -9.11 -5.19 -11.16
N PHE A 35 -7.90 -5.74 -11.24
CA PHE A 35 -7.22 -6.34 -10.08
C PHE A 35 -6.37 -5.34 -9.27
N ALA A 36 -6.02 -4.18 -9.83
CA ALA A 36 -5.20 -3.17 -9.16
C ALA A 36 -5.77 -2.72 -7.80
N PRO A 37 -7.09 -2.45 -7.63
CA PRO A 37 -7.62 -2.03 -6.33
C PRO A 37 -7.47 -3.08 -5.23
N VAL A 38 -7.57 -4.37 -5.57
CA VAL A 38 -7.36 -5.47 -4.61
C VAL A 38 -5.90 -5.52 -4.16
N GLN A 39 -4.97 -5.32 -5.10
CA GLN A 39 -3.54 -5.26 -4.78
C GLN A 39 -3.19 -4.04 -3.91
N GLU A 40 -3.77 -2.86 -4.21
CA GLU A 40 -3.59 -1.66 -3.40
C GLU A 40 -4.15 -1.84 -1.98
N LEU A 41 -5.32 -2.47 -1.84
CA LEU A 41 -5.91 -2.78 -0.53
C LEU A 41 -5.02 -3.72 0.30
N ASN A 42 -4.46 -4.77 -0.32
CA ASN A 42 -3.54 -5.67 0.36
C ASN A 42 -2.26 -4.94 0.84
N LYS A 43 -1.71 -4.07 -0.01
CA LYS A 43 -0.56 -3.22 0.37
C LYS A 43 -0.90 -2.30 1.54
N LEU A 44 -2.11 -1.72 1.53
CA LEU A 44 -2.57 -0.87 2.63
C LEU A 44 -2.60 -1.66 3.94
N TYR A 45 -3.13 -2.88 3.96
CA TYR A 45 -3.12 -3.71 5.17
C TYR A 45 -1.72 -4.04 5.66
N VAL A 46 -0.82 -4.47 4.77
CA VAL A 46 0.57 -4.79 5.13
C VAL A 46 1.27 -3.55 5.70
N TYR A 47 1.13 -2.39 5.05
CA TYR A 47 1.70 -1.14 5.52
C TYR A 47 1.22 -0.76 6.93
N ASN A 48 -0.07 -0.91 7.21
CA ASN A 48 -0.61 -0.60 8.55
C ASN A 48 -0.09 -1.58 9.61
N ILE A 49 0.05 -2.86 9.28
CA ILE A 49 0.67 -3.86 10.16
C ILE A 49 2.14 -3.51 10.43
N GLU A 50 2.91 -3.15 9.39
CA GLU A 50 4.30 -2.70 9.52
C GLU A 50 4.40 -1.51 10.47
N LYS A 51 3.53 -0.49 10.33
CA LYS A 51 3.51 0.67 11.23
C LYS A 51 3.17 0.32 12.68
N LEU A 52 2.24 -0.59 12.92
CA LEU A 52 1.95 -1.07 14.28
C LEU A 52 3.14 -1.83 14.89
N PHE A 53 3.87 -2.60 14.09
CA PHE A 53 5.10 -3.26 14.53
C PHE A 53 6.24 -2.26 14.80
N GLU A 54 6.40 -1.24 13.96
CA GLU A 54 7.36 -0.16 14.19
C GLU A 54 7.11 0.52 15.54
N ILE A 55 5.84 0.83 15.88
CA ILE A 55 5.49 1.43 17.18
C ILE A 55 5.94 0.50 18.31
N GLN A 56 5.55 -0.78 18.28
CA GLN A 56 5.93 -1.73 19.35
C GLN A 56 7.45 -1.89 19.51
N LEU A 57 8.19 -1.96 18.41
CA LEU A 57 9.66 -2.06 18.45
C LEU A 57 10.30 -0.79 18.98
N ASN A 58 9.81 0.38 18.57
CA ASN A 58 10.31 1.67 19.03
C ASN A 58 10.02 1.86 20.52
N SER A 59 8.80 1.61 20.99
CA SER A 59 8.46 1.71 22.42
C SER A 59 9.34 0.76 23.26
N ALA A 60 9.56 -0.48 22.81
CA ALA A 60 10.44 -1.41 23.51
C ALA A 60 11.89 -0.92 23.61
N ARG A 61 12.42 -0.37 22.52
CA ARG A 61 13.75 0.26 22.49
C ARG A 61 13.82 1.45 23.44
N ASP A 62 12.86 2.35 23.34
CA ASP A 62 12.81 3.59 24.13
C ASP A 62 12.73 3.30 25.63
N TYR A 63 11.89 2.34 26.05
CA TYR A 63 11.81 1.95 27.46
C TYR A 63 13.06 1.23 27.95
N THR A 64 13.72 0.46 27.09
CA THR A 64 15.01 -0.17 27.41
C THR A 64 16.09 0.89 27.59
N GLU A 65 16.14 1.90 26.71
CA GLU A 65 17.07 3.02 26.81
C GLU A 65 16.86 3.80 28.12
N ILE A 66 15.60 4.12 28.48
CA ILE A 66 15.26 4.76 29.76
C ILE A 66 15.71 3.91 30.96
N CYS A 67 15.46 2.60 30.93
CA CYS A 67 15.85 1.70 32.02
C CYS A 67 17.38 1.62 32.18
N LEU A 68 18.11 1.50 31.08
CA LEU A 68 19.57 1.48 31.08
C LEU A 68 20.16 2.80 31.57
N GLU A 69 19.56 3.93 31.19
CA GLU A 69 19.96 5.25 31.66
C GLU A 69 19.70 5.44 33.16
N GLN A 70 18.57 4.95 33.66
CA GLN A 70 18.27 4.91 35.09
C GLN A 70 19.24 4.00 35.87
N MET A 71 19.58 2.82 35.34
CA MET A 71 20.58 1.93 35.95
C MET A 71 21.97 2.58 36.01
N ARG A 72 22.41 3.23 34.93
CA ARG A 72 23.68 3.97 34.91
C ARG A 72 23.67 5.11 35.92
N SER A 73 22.61 5.93 35.90
CA SER A 73 22.44 7.05 36.83
C SER A 73 22.41 6.59 38.29
N ALA A 74 21.77 5.44 38.58
CA ALA A 74 21.76 4.86 39.91
C ALA A 74 23.13 4.33 40.34
N SER A 75 23.91 3.76 39.42
CA SER A 75 25.26 3.26 39.70
C SER A 75 26.28 4.37 40.03
N GLU A 76 26.01 5.61 39.59
CA GLU A 76 26.81 6.79 39.86
C GLU A 76 26.53 7.41 41.24
N ILE A 77 25.56 6.89 42.00
CA ILE A 77 25.22 7.39 43.33
C ILE A 77 26.27 6.91 44.34
N THR A 78 27.27 7.75 44.59
CA THR A 78 28.35 7.46 45.56
C THR A 78 28.20 8.22 46.88
N ASP A 79 27.40 9.28 46.90
CA ASP A 79 27.21 10.14 48.06
C ASP A 79 25.86 10.89 48.00
N GLN A 80 25.59 11.67 49.05
CA GLN A 80 24.33 12.39 49.22
C GLN A 80 24.08 13.46 48.13
N LYS A 81 25.13 14.06 47.57
CA LYS A 81 25.03 15.04 46.48
C LYS A 81 24.70 14.36 45.16
N ALA A 82 25.28 13.19 44.91
CA ALA A 82 24.91 12.35 43.76
C ALA A 82 23.45 11.89 43.86
N LEU A 83 22.98 11.54 45.07
CA LEU A 83 21.57 11.20 45.31
C LEU A 83 20.63 12.39 45.03
N GLU A 84 20.94 13.60 45.50
CA GLU A 84 20.17 14.80 45.17
C GLU A 84 20.12 15.05 43.65
N SER A 85 21.25 14.86 42.96
CA SER A 85 21.31 14.99 41.50
C SER A 85 20.51 13.91 40.76
N PHE A 86 20.43 12.69 41.30
CA PHE A 86 19.59 11.64 40.74
C PHE A 86 18.10 11.98 40.89
N LEU A 87 17.70 12.43 42.07
CA LEU A 87 16.32 12.81 42.37
C LEU A 87 15.86 14.03 41.56
N SER A 88 16.73 15.00 41.32
CA SER A 88 16.40 16.18 40.50
C SER A 88 16.15 15.82 39.02
N LYS A 89 16.81 14.77 38.50
CA LYS A 89 16.64 14.27 37.12
C LYS A 89 15.41 13.38 36.92
N GLN A 90 14.79 12.84 37.98
CA GLN A 90 13.60 11.99 37.85
C GLN A 90 12.44 12.70 37.15
N GLY A 91 12.29 14.01 37.35
CA GLY A 91 11.28 14.82 36.65
C GLY A 91 11.46 14.83 35.13
N GLU A 92 12.71 14.86 34.64
CA GLU A 92 13.00 14.75 33.21
C GLU A 92 12.67 13.36 32.67
N THR A 93 12.94 12.30 33.42
CA THR A 93 12.58 10.92 33.02
C THR A 93 11.07 10.77 32.85
N PHE A 94 10.26 11.29 33.78
CA PHE A 94 8.81 11.28 33.64
C PHE A 94 8.32 12.13 32.46
N LYS A 95 8.95 13.28 32.22
CA LYS A 95 8.65 14.12 31.07
C LYS A 95 8.92 13.37 29.76
N THR A 96 10.07 12.71 29.64
CA THR A 96 10.42 11.87 28.48
C THR A 96 9.37 10.78 28.29
N ILE A 97 9.01 10.01 29.33
CA ILE A 97 7.97 8.99 29.22
C ILE A 97 6.64 9.59 28.71
N GLY A 98 6.22 10.72 29.26
CA GLY A 98 5.00 11.42 28.84
C GLY A 98 5.03 11.85 27.37
N GLU A 99 6.16 12.40 26.91
CA GLU A 99 6.35 12.76 25.50
C GLU A 99 6.26 11.54 24.58
N LYS A 100 6.83 10.39 24.97
CA LYS A 100 6.76 9.15 24.17
C LYS A 100 5.34 8.59 24.12
N VAL A 101 4.60 8.60 25.23
CA VAL A 101 3.18 8.19 25.24
C VAL A 101 2.33 9.05 24.31
N ILE A 102 2.56 10.36 24.30
CA ILE A 102 1.87 11.29 23.38
C ILE A 102 2.25 10.98 21.93
N ALA A 103 3.55 10.79 21.64
CA ALA A 103 4.04 10.47 20.31
C ALA A 103 3.47 9.15 19.78
N ASP A 104 3.46 8.09 20.60
CA ASP A 104 2.89 6.79 20.24
C ASP A 104 1.38 6.91 19.98
N SER A 105 0.67 7.68 20.80
CA SER A 105 -0.77 7.94 20.60
C SER A 105 -1.05 8.68 19.28
N GLN A 106 -0.22 9.68 18.95
CA GLN A 106 -0.31 10.40 17.68
C GLN A 106 0.02 9.48 16.49
N ALA A 107 1.01 8.60 16.63
CA ALA A 107 1.36 7.63 15.60
C ALA A 107 0.19 6.67 15.32
N VAL A 108 -0.45 6.11 16.35
CA VAL A 108 -1.64 5.26 16.20
C VAL A 108 -2.80 6.01 15.54
N ALA A 109 -3.06 7.25 15.97
CA ALA A 109 -4.12 8.07 15.35
C ALA A 109 -3.85 8.33 13.86
N ASN A 110 -2.57 8.57 13.50
CA ASN A 110 -2.16 8.78 12.12
C ASN A 110 -2.34 7.52 11.25
N ILE A 111 -2.04 6.33 11.78
CA ILE A 111 -2.30 5.04 11.10
C ILE A 111 -3.79 4.93 10.73
N GLY A 112 -4.69 5.18 11.68
CA GLY A 112 -6.13 5.12 11.43
C GLY A 112 -6.62 6.14 10.40
N SER A 113 -6.10 7.38 10.46
CA SER A 113 -6.44 8.43 9.50
C SER A 113 -5.94 8.10 8.08
N GLN A 114 -4.70 7.62 7.94
CA GLN A 114 -4.12 7.22 6.66
C GLN A 114 -4.85 6.01 6.06
N PHE A 115 -5.19 5.01 6.89
CA PHE A 115 -5.98 3.87 6.44
C PHE A 115 -7.32 4.30 5.85
N SER A 116 -8.06 5.16 6.56
CA SER A 116 -9.36 5.67 6.10
C SER A 116 -9.23 6.43 4.77
N ALA A 117 -8.26 7.35 4.68
CA ALA A 117 -8.04 8.15 3.48
C ALA A 117 -7.63 7.30 2.26
N GLU A 118 -6.69 6.38 2.42
CA GLU A 118 -6.26 5.50 1.32
C GLU A 118 -7.33 4.47 0.94
N ALA A 119 -8.10 3.95 1.90
CA ALA A 119 -9.22 3.06 1.62
C ALA A 119 -10.30 3.76 0.79
N GLN A 120 -10.63 5.02 1.12
CA GLN A 120 -11.57 5.82 0.32
C GLN A 120 -11.06 6.01 -1.12
N LYS A 121 -9.78 6.34 -1.28
CA LYS A 121 -9.14 6.49 -2.59
C LYS A 121 -9.16 5.19 -3.41
N ILE A 122 -8.92 4.04 -2.78
CA ILE A 122 -9.02 2.72 -3.43
C ILE A 122 -10.47 2.46 -3.89
N ALA A 123 -11.46 2.82 -3.07
CA ALA A 123 -12.88 2.68 -3.44
C ALA A 123 -13.24 3.56 -4.64
N GLU A 124 -12.82 4.83 -4.66
CA GLU A 124 -13.01 5.76 -5.78
C GLU A 124 -12.39 5.19 -7.08
N LYS A 125 -11.13 4.73 -7.03
CA LYS A 125 -10.46 4.06 -8.16
C LYS A 125 -11.19 2.80 -8.63
N SER A 126 -11.79 2.04 -7.70
CA SER A 126 -12.54 0.82 -8.04
C SER A 126 -13.78 1.14 -8.87
N VAL A 127 -14.50 2.20 -8.51
CA VAL A 127 -15.68 2.68 -9.25
C VAL A 127 -15.28 3.18 -10.65
N GLU A 128 -14.17 3.93 -10.76
CA GLU A 128 -13.64 4.38 -12.05
C GLU A 128 -13.19 3.21 -12.94
N SER A 129 -12.52 2.21 -12.35
CA SER A 129 -12.05 1.01 -13.04
C SER A 129 -13.21 0.17 -13.56
N ALA A 130 -14.26 -0.01 -12.76
CA ALA A 130 -15.47 -0.70 -13.16
C ALA A 130 -16.20 0.04 -14.30
N THR A 131 -16.30 1.36 -14.21
CA THR A 131 -16.92 2.21 -15.24
C THR A 131 -16.15 2.13 -16.57
N THR A 132 -14.82 2.17 -16.50
CA THR A 132 -13.95 2.04 -17.68
C THR A 132 -14.03 0.66 -18.32
N ALA A 133 -14.08 -0.41 -17.52
CA ALA A 133 -14.24 -1.78 -18.00
C ALA A 133 -15.59 -1.97 -18.73
N VAL A 134 -16.69 -1.44 -18.19
CA VAL A 134 -18.01 -1.47 -18.83
C VAL A 134 -18.01 -0.71 -20.16
N ASN A 135 -17.35 0.45 -20.22
CA ASN A 135 -17.27 1.26 -21.44
C ASN A 135 -16.40 0.63 -22.54
N ASN A 136 -15.31 -0.06 -22.18
CA ASN A 136 -14.40 -0.67 -23.14
C ASN A 136 -14.86 -2.05 -23.66
N LEU A 137 -15.78 -2.73 -22.98
CA LEU A 137 -16.39 -4.01 -23.41
C LEU A 137 -17.64 -3.83 -24.27
N ALA A 138 -18.30 -2.67 -24.21
CA ALA A 138 -19.48 -2.32 -25.01
C ALA A 138 -19.34 -2.46 -26.55
N PRO A 139 -18.16 -2.33 -27.20
CA PRO A 139 -18.05 -2.49 -28.66
C PRO A 139 -18.00 -3.95 -29.13
N VAL A 140 -17.65 -4.91 -28.26
CA VAL A 140 -17.38 -6.31 -28.67
C VAL A 140 -18.67 -7.11 -28.87
N ALA A 141 -19.74 -6.80 -28.12
CA ALA A 141 -21.01 -7.52 -28.22
C ALA A 141 -21.87 -7.12 -29.44
N LYS A 142 -21.64 -5.94 -30.05
CA LYS A 142 -22.51 -5.40 -31.13
C LYS A 142 -22.01 -5.65 -32.56
N LYS A 143 -20.83 -6.24 -32.77
CA LYS A 143 -20.26 -6.49 -34.11
C LYS A 143 -19.85 -7.95 -34.38
N ALA A 144 -20.40 -8.92 -33.66
CA ALA A 144 -20.37 -10.29 -34.17
C ALA A 144 -21.29 -10.36 -35.40
N PRO A 145 -20.80 -10.73 -36.60
CA PRO A 145 -21.66 -10.87 -37.77
C PRO A 145 -22.67 -11.98 -37.47
N ALA A 146 -23.96 -11.65 -37.57
CA ALA A 146 -25.03 -12.64 -37.48
C ALA A 146 -24.73 -13.75 -38.50
N ALA A 147 -24.37 -14.94 -38.00
CA ALA A 147 -24.24 -16.11 -38.83
C ALA A 147 -25.58 -16.33 -39.53
N LYS A 148 -25.62 -16.07 -40.85
CA LYS A 148 -26.77 -16.41 -41.68
C LYS A 148 -27.03 -17.90 -41.51
N LYS A 149 -28.19 -18.21 -40.96
CA LYS A 149 -28.74 -19.55 -40.81
C LYS A 149 -28.74 -20.21 -42.19
N ALA A 150 -27.91 -21.22 -42.39
CA ALA A 150 -28.00 -22.12 -43.52
C ALA A 150 -29.02 -23.21 -43.15
N ALA A 151 -30.20 -23.13 -43.74
CA ALA A 151 -31.13 -24.23 -43.98
C ALA A 151 -32.04 -23.81 -45.14
#